data_AF-A0A1E3QG78-F1
#
_entry.id   AF-A0A1E3QG78-F1
#
_cell.length_a   1.000
_cell.length_b   1.000
_cell.length_c   1.000
_cell.angle_alpha   90.00
_cell.angle_beta   90.00
_cell.angle_gamma   90.00
#
_symmetry.space_group_name_H-M   'P 1'
#
loop_
_entity.id
_entity.type
_entity.pdbx_description
1 polymer ?
#
loop_
_entity_poly.entity_id
_entity_poly.type
_entity_poly.pdbx_seq_one_letter_code
_entity_poly.pdbx_strand_id
1 'polypeptide(L)'
;MRLESHWRILKKDYASHLIKPRLDVLSYIICTGLVPSRIHLYLQVEAGLAKPSINEDFVSLWRKCAGIIDDSVVEDRNNLYHTDRSRWVCSCP
;
A
#
# COMPACT_ATOMS: atom_id res chain seq x y z
N MET A 1 -3.40 -7.61 4.92
CA MET A 1 -4.74 -7.67 4.26
C MET A 1 -5.72 -8.32 5.23
N ARG A 2 -6.75 -7.61 5.71
CA ARG A 2 -7.80 -8.22 6.54
C ARG A 2 -8.91 -8.75 5.64
N LEU A 3 -9.37 -9.98 5.87
CA LEU A 3 -10.49 -10.60 5.15
C LEU A 3 -11.74 -9.70 5.08
N GLU A 4 -11.98 -8.95 6.16
CA GLU A 4 -13.06 -7.96 6.28
C GLU A 4 -13.01 -6.85 5.21
N SER A 5 -11.82 -6.43 4.81
CA SER A 5 -11.65 -5.39 3.79
C SER A 5 -12.06 -5.86 2.41
N HIS A 6 -11.79 -7.14 2.07
CA HIS A 6 -12.25 -7.75 0.83
C HIS A 6 -13.77 -7.95 0.83
N TRP A 7 -14.34 -8.32 1.98
CA TRP A 7 -15.79 -8.42 2.13
C TRP A 7 -16.49 -7.09 1.91
N ARG A 8 -15.91 -5.98 2.40
CA ARG A 8 -16.44 -4.63 2.18
C ARG A 8 -16.50 -4.26 0.69
N ILE A 9 -15.47 -4.60 -0.07
CA ILE A 9 -15.40 -4.35 -1.52
C ILE A 9 -16.47 -5.17 -2.25
N LEU A 10 -16.55 -6.48 -1.96
CA LEU A 10 -17.59 -7.35 -2.52
C LEU A 10 -19.00 -6.81 -2.26
N LYS A 11 -19.26 -6.38 -1.02
CA LYS A 11 -20.56 -5.87 -0.62
C LYS A 11 -20.90 -4.52 -1.26
N LYS A 12 -19.91 -3.63 -1.42
CA LYS A 12 -20.09 -2.29 -2.00
C LYS A 12 -20.23 -2.36 -3.52
N ASP A 13 -19.30 -3.04 -4.18
CA ASP A 13 -19.10 -2.92 -5.62
C ASP A 13 -19.87 -3.98 -6.41
N TYR A 14 -20.17 -5.14 -5.81
CA TYR A 14 -20.75 -6.27 -6.53
C TYR A 14 -22.07 -6.79 -5.94
N ALA A 15 -22.27 -6.69 -4.63
CA ALA A 15 -23.44 -7.25 -3.94
C ALA A 15 -24.32 -6.19 -3.26
N SER A 16 -24.16 -4.91 -3.60
CA SER A 16 -24.90 -3.80 -2.98
C SER A 16 -26.41 -3.86 -3.22
N HIS A 17 -26.83 -4.43 -4.35
CA HIS A 17 -28.22 -4.66 -4.73
C HIS A 17 -28.72 -6.06 -4.35
N LEU A 18 -27.85 -6.95 -3.86
CA LEU A 18 -28.20 -8.32 -3.51
C LEU A 18 -28.54 -8.41 -2.02
N ILE A 19 -29.81 -8.64 -1.71
CA ILE A 19 -30.25 -8.89 -0.34
C ILE A 19 -29.92 -10.36 -0.02
N LYS A 20 -28.83 -10.58 0.73
CA LYS A 20 -28.32 -11.91 1.13
C LYS A 20 -28.03 -12.80 -0.10
N PRO A 21 -26.97 -12.51 -0.87
CA PRO A 21 -26.59 -13.35 -2.00
C PRO A 21 -26.31 -14.77 -1.51
N ARG A 22 -26.80 -15.75 -2.27
CA ARG A 22 -26.42 -17.15 -2.05
C ARG A 22 -24.92 -17.33 -2.29
N LEU A 23 -24.32 -18.32 -1.63
CA LEU A 23 -22.88 -18.59 -1.68
C LEU A 23 -22.37 -18.86 -3.11
N ASP A 24 -23.14 -19.57 -3.92
CA ASP A 24 -22.84 -19.86 -5.33
C ASP A 24 -22.75 -18.59 -6.18
N VAL A 25 -23.71 -17.67 -6.03
CA VAL A 25 -23.69 -16.38 -6.71
C VAL A 25 -22.47 -15.55 -6.29
N LEU A 26 -22.14 -15.57 -5.00
CA LEU A 26 -20.97 -14.88 -4.48
C LEU A 26 -19.67 -15.49 -5.05
N SER A 27 -19.55 -16.82 -5.09
CA SER A 27 -18.42 -17.52 -5.71
C SER A 27 -18.29 -17.18 -7.20
N TYR A 28 -19.41 -17.13 -7.92
CA TYR A 28 -19.42 -16.71 -9.33
C TYR A 28 -18.87 -15.29 -9.51
N ILE A 29 -19.35 -14.33 -8.71
CA ILE A 29 -18.88 -12.93 -8.73
C ILE A 29 -17.38 -12.84 -8.43
N ILE A 30 -16.90 -13.61 -7.45
CA ILE A 30 -15.48 -13.60 -7.07
C ILE A 30 -14.62 -14.10 -8.23
N CYS A 31 -14.99 -15.24 -8.82
CA CYS A 31 -14.20 -15.88 -9.88
C CYS A 31 -14.25 -15.12 -11.21
N THR A 32 -15.38 -14.51 -11.54
CA THR A 32 -15.58 -13.88 -12.86
C THR A 32 -15.38 -12.37 -12.87
N GLY A 33 -15.60 -11.69 -11.73
CA GLY A 33 -15.48 -10.24 -11.62
C GLY A 33 -14.28 -9.81 -10.79
N LEU A 34 -14.29 -10.16 -9.50
CA LEU A 34 -13.32 -9.61 -8.55
C LEU A 34 -11.88 -10.05 -8.86
N VAL A 35 -11.63 -11.35 -8.99
CA VAL A 35 -10.28 -11.88 -9.20
C VAL A 35 -9.67 -11.37 -10.50
N PRO A 36 -10.35 -11.43 -11.66
CA PRO A 36 -9.82 -10.87 -12.91
C PRO A 36 -9.51 -9.37 -12.82
N SER A 37 -10.37 -8.58 -12.16
CA SER A 37 -10.13 -7.14 -11.97
C SER A 37 -8.84 -6.86 -11.18
N ARG A 38 -8.54 -7.68 -10.16
CA ARG A 38 -7.35 -7.54 -9.32
C ARG A 38 -6.09 -7.98 -10.04
N ILE A 39 -6.16 -9.05 -10.83
CA ILE A 39 -5.06 -9.48 -11.69
C ILE A 39 -4.75 -8.39 -12.72
N HIS A 40 -5.76 -7.80 -13.36
CA HIS A 40 -5.55 -6.72 -14.32
C HIS A 40 -4.88 -5.49 -13.68
N LEU A 41 -5.36 -5.07 -12.50
CA LEU A 41 -4.73 -3.98 -11.75
C LEU A 41 -3.28 -4.30 -11.38
N TYR A 42 -3.01 -5.53 -10.93
CA TYR A 42 -1.65 -5.97 -10.61
C TYR A 42 -0.73 -5.86 -11.83
N LEU A 43 -1.15 -6.36 -12.99
CA LEU A 43 -0.38 -6.29 -14.23
C LEU A 43 -0.12 -4.84 -14.66
N GLN A 44 -1.09 -3.94 -14.48
CA GLN A 44 -0.90 -2.51 -14.77
C GLN A 44 0.11 -1.86 -13.82
N VAL A 45 0.11 -2.24 -12.54
CA VAL A 45 1.09 -1.77 -11.55
C VAL A 45 2.48 -2.30 -11.87
N GLU A 46 2.59 -3.58 -12.22
CA GLU A 46 3.84 -4.21 -12.62
C GLU A 46 4.43 -3.56 -13.88
N ALA A 47 3.59 -3.22 -14.86
CA ALA A 47 3.97 -2.50 -16.07
C ALA A 47 4.27 -1.00 -15.83
N GLY A 48 4.11 -0.48 -14.60
CA GLY A 48 4.30 0.93 -14.27
C GLY A 48 3.22 1.87 -14.83
N LEU A 49 2.13 1.33 -15.37
CA LEU A 49 1.02 2.09 -15.95
C LEU A 49 0.02 2.57 -14.89
N ALA A 50 -0.02 1.91 -13.73
CA ALA A 50 -0.86 2.28 -12.60
C ALA A 50 -0.03 2.39 -11.33
N LYS A 51 -0.42 3.31 -10.44
CA LYS A 51 0.15 3.37 -9.09
C LYS A 51 -0.67 2.48 -8.15
N PRO A 52 -0.01 1.70 -7.27
CA PRO A 52 -0.74 0.93 -6.27
C PRO A 52 -1.47 1.88 -5.32
N SER A 53 -2.70 1.54 -4.95
CA SER A 53 -3.56 2.40 -4.12
C SER A 53 -2.92 2.75 -2.76
N ILE A 54 -2.07 1.87 -2.23
CA ILE A 54 -1.35 2.10 -0.97
C ILE A 54 -0.25 3.16 -1.09
N ASN A 55 0.17 3.48 -2.32
CA ASN A 55 1.26 4.42 -2.56
C ASN A 55 0.84 5.84 -2.19
N GLU A 56 -0.39 6.24 -2.49
CA GLU A 56 -0.91 7.56 -2.12
C GLU A 56 -0.99 7.72 -0.59
N ASP A 57 -1.53 6.72 0.10
CA ASP A 57 -1.58 6.69 1.57
C ASP A 57 -0.17 6.74 2.17
N PHE A 58 0.75 5.94 1.63
CA PHE A 58 2.15 5.93 2.04
C PHE A 58 2.82 7.29 1.84
N VAL A 59 2.72 7.88 0.65
CA VAL A 59 3.30 9.20 0.34
C VAL A 59 2.71 10.28 1.25
N SER A 60 1.41 10.21 1.54
CA SER A 60 0.76 11.16 2.45
C SER A 60 1.30 11.05 3.88
N LEU A 61 1.49 9.83 4.39
CA LEU A 61 2.05 9.58 5.72
C LEU A 61 3.52 9.95 5.77
N TRP A 62 4.29 9.57 4.74
CA TRP A 62 5.69 9.93 4.59
C TRP A 62 5.88 11.44 4.65
N ARG A 63 5.10 12.22 3.90
CA ARG A 63 5.19 13.69 3.92
C ARG A 63 4.84 14.28 5.29
N LYS A 64 3.85 13.73 5.99
CA LYS A 64 3.51 14.14 7.36
C LYS A 64 4.67 13.88 8.30
N CYS A 65 5.26 12.68 8.27
CA CYS A 65 6.41 12.33 9.09
C CYS A 65 7.64 13.18 8.73
N ALA A 66 7.90 13.38 7.45
CA ALA A 66 9.02 14.19 6.98
C ALA A 66 8.90 15.66 7.42
N GLY A 67 7.70 16.23 7.40
CA GLY A 67 7.46 17.60 7.89
C GLY A 67 7.49 17.76 9.41
N ILE A 68 7.43 16.67 10.17
CA ILE A 68 7.59 16.66 11.63
C ILE A 68 9.08 16.59 12.02
N ILE A 69 9.94 16.08 11.13
CA ILE A 69 11.39 16.05 11.34
C ILE A 69 11.91 17.47 11.10
N ASP A 70 12.21 18.17 12.20
CA ASP A 70 12.90 19.45 12.18
C ASP A 70 14.38 19.24 11.81
N ASP A 71 15.01 20.18 11.11
CA ASP A 71 16.41 20.07 10.65
C ASP A 71 17.39 19.91 11.83
N SER A 72 16.97 20.32 13.04
CA SER A 72 17.68 20.09 14.31
C SER A 72 17.89 18.60 14.65
N VAL A 73 16.99 17.71 14.24
CA VAL A 73 17.12 16.25 14.42
C VAL A 73 18.12 15.65 13.42
N VAL A 74 18.31 16.30 12.26
CA VAL A 74 19.28 15.89 11.24
C VAL A 74 20.71 16.27 11.64
N GLU A 75 20.90 17.42 12.30
CA GLU A 75 22.20 17.81 12.85
C GLU A 75 22.70 16.84 13.93
N ASP A 76 21.82 16.37 14.83
CA ASP A 76 22.17 15.39 15.86
C ASP A 76 22.45 13.99 15.27
N ARG A 77 21.80 13.64 14.15
CA ARG A 77 22.08 12.39 13.40
C ARG A 77 23.47 12.34 12.80
N ASN A 78 24.04 13.46 12.33
CA ASN A 78 25.41 13.48 11.84
C ASN A 78 26.44 13.25 12.97
N ASN A 79 26.09 13.60 14.20
CA ASN A 79 26.88 13.24 15.39
C ASN A 79 26.69 11.77 15.80
N LEU A 80 25.51 11.19 15.57
CA LEU A 80 25.19 9.80 15.94
C LEU A 80 25.69 8.75 14.91
N TYR A 81 25.57 9.07 13.62
CA TYR A 81 25.91 8.20 12.50
C TYR A 81 27.08 8.78 11.71
N HIS A 82 28.30 8.49 12.16
CA HIS A 82 29.51 8.86 11.45
C HIS A 82 29.67 7.99 10.18
N THR A 83 29.76 8.64 9.04
CA THR A 83 30.12 8.01 7.76
C THR A 83 31.50 8.51 7.32
N ASP A 84 32.47 7.60 7.21
CA ASP A 84 33.78 7.91 6.63
C ASP A 84 33.83 7.39 5.20
N ARG A 85 33.73 8.31 4.23
CA ARG A 85 33.75 7.98 2.79
C ARG A 85 35.13 7.56 2.29
N SER A 86 36.20 8.01 2.95
CA SER A 86 37.57 7.64 2.57
C SER A 86 37.91 6.21 2.98
N ARG A 87 37.30 5.75 4.08
CA ARG A 87 37.43 4.38 4.61
C ARG A 87 36.26 3.46 4.28
N TRP A 88 35.20 4.01 3.68
CA TRP A 88 33.97 3.32 3.30
C TRP A 88 33.22 2.67 4.48
N VAL A 89 33.16 3.35 5.63
CA VAL A 89 32.52 2.83 6.86
C VAL A 89 31.33 3.70 7.26
N CYS A 90 30.19 3.09 7.62
CA CYS A 90 29.10 3.75 8.34
C CYS A 90 29.02 3.19 9.77
N SER A 91 28.83 4.06 10.77
CA SER A 91 28.48 3.66 12.15
C SER A 91 26.96 3.45 12.37
N CYS A 92 26.25 3.07 11.32
CA CYS A 92 24.86 2.64 11.36
C CYS A 92 24.77 1.28 12.11
N PRO A 93 23.82 1.05 13.05
CA PRO A 93 23.59 -0.25 13.66
C PRO A 93 23.05 -1.29 12.67
#